data_AF-A0A412HRX0-F1
#
_entry.id   AF-A0A412HRX0-F1
#
_cell.length_a   1.000
_cell.length_b   1.000
_cell.length_c   1.000
_cell.angle_alpha   90.00
_cell.angle_beta   90.00
_cell.angle_gamma   90.00
#
_symmetry.space_group_name_H-M   'P 1'
#
loop_
_entity.id
_entity.type
_entity.pdbx_description
1 polymer ?
#
loop_
_entity_poly.entity_id
_entity_poly.type
_entity_poly.pdbx_seq_one_letter_code
_entity_poly.pdbx_strand_id
1 'polypeptide(L)'
;MSGLIIDSEACIGCGRCVRACASGGIVVEGERPNRCARVTDGCILCGGCVDACPVNAISIERDEAAGAVDLDAYRDIWVFVQTDKHDAVASVAFELMGKGRELADARGCRLVALVGMSPEGSLEDLEHLVCAGADEVLVCRDERLRQNDAEVYARLIYDLVAERKPEAILYGATAFGRELAPGVAVRLQTGLTADCTVLSVDTETGLLQQTRPAFGGNLMATIICPNHRPQMATVRPGIFKAPEFDYSRSGTITQVVLADDVKARVEISIPAEEWGQQASIADAERLVVVGRGIGSKKNLPLMRKLADALGAELGCTRPIVEAGWLEYRHQIGQTGVSVSPKLLVSIGVSGAIQHLAGIGGAECIVAINEDPDAPIFGAAQYKVVGDAVEIVEELLAQLEC
;
A
#
# COMPACT_ATOMS: atom_id res chain seq x y z
N MET A 1 28.74 11.10 3.15
CA MET A 1 27.97 10.17 4.00
C MET A 1 27.09 11.05 4.85
N SER A 2 25.80 11.16 4.51
CA SER A 2 24.82 11.83 5.36
C SER A 2 24.75 11.08 6.69
N GLY A 3 25.24 11.71 7.76
CA GLY A 3 25.53 11.04 9.00
C GLY A 3 25.29 11.98 10.18
N LEU A 4 24.89 11.38 11.29
CA LEU A 4 24.85 12.09 12.56
C LEU A 4 26.28 12.11 13.13
N ILE A 5 26.85 13.30 13.26
CA ILE A 5 28.19 13.49 13.78
C ILE A 5 28.08 13.85 15.26
N ILE A 6 28.85 13.16 16.09
CA ILE A 6 28.95 13.42 17.51
C ILE A 6 30.39 13.82 17.81
N ASP A 7 30.56 15.06 18.26
CA ASP A 7 31.84 15.56 18.74
C ASP A 7 32.11 14.96 20.13
N SER A 8 33.07 14.03 20.20
CA SER A 8 33.46 13.36 21.43
C SER A 8 34.15 14.26 22.45
N GLU A 9 34.73 15.39 22.02
CA GLU A 9 35.37 16.36 22.92
C GLU A 9 34.34 17.31 23.54
N ALA A 10 33.32 17.70 22.77
CA ALA A 10 32.23 18.53 23.26
C ALA A 10 31.14 17.74 24.01
N CYS A 11 31.04 16.43 23.81
CA CYS A 11 29.99 15.60 24.41
C CYS A 11 30.17 15.41 25.92
N ILE A 12 29.23 15.96 26.72
CA ILE A 12 29.23 15.80 28.18
C ILE A 12 28.54 14.52 28.70
N GLY A 13 28.14 13.60 27.81
CA GLY A 13 27.51 12.33 28.20
C GLY A 13 26.23 12.46 29.02
N CYS A 14 25.42 13.51 28.81
CA CYS A 14 24.26 13.82 29.65
C CYS A 14 23.05 12.86 29.47
N GLY A 15 22.98 12.13 28.35
CA GLY A 15 21.90 11.18 28.05
C GLY A 15 20.58 11.81 27.59
N ARG A 16 20.52 13.13 27.34
CA ARG A 16 19.32 13.80 26.81
C ARG A 16 19.00 13.37 25.38
N CYS A 17 20.03 13.19 24.55
CA CYS A 17 19.90 12.70 23.18
C CYS A 17 19.22 11.32 23.10
N VAL A 18 19.49 10.41 24.05
CA VAL A 18 18.85 9.08 24.12
C VAL A 18 17.36 9.21 24.42
N ARG A 19 16.97 10.10 25.36
CA ARG A 19 15.56 10.31 25.70
C ARG A 19 14.77 10.99 24.58
N ALA A 20 15.43 11.85 23.81
CA ALA A 20 14.83 12.51 22.65
C ALA A 20 14.76 11.58 21.42
N CYS A 21 15.51 10.48 21.42
CA CYS A 21 15.56 9.57 20.29
C CYS A 21 14.43 8.54 20.36
N ALA A 22 13.35 8.80 19.61
CA ALA A 22 12.23 7.86 19.50
C ALA A 22 12.60 6.55 18.77
N SER A 23 13.65 6.56 17.95
CA SER A 23 14.05 5.40 17.14
C SER A 23 15.12 4.51 17.79
N GLY A 24 15.64 4.88 18.97
CA GLY A 24 16.79 4.18 19.58
C GLY A 24 18.10 4.31 18.79
N GLY A 25 18.17 5.29 17.88
CA GLY A 25 19.31 5.58 17.01
C GLY A 25 20.55 6.16 17.69
N ILE A 26 20.50 6.43 19.00
CA ILE A 26 21.62 6.91 19.81
C ILE A 26 21.67 6.17 21.14
N VAL A 27 22.86 5.71 21.49
CA VAL A 27 23.19 5.17 22.81
C VAL A 27 24.26 6.05 23.46
N VAL A 28 24.37 5.99 24.79
CA VAL A 28 25.47 6.65 25.51
C VAL A 28 26.25 5.59 26.23
N GLU A 29 27.51 5.43 25.84
CA GLU A 29 28.44 4.42 26.35
C GLU A 29 29.57 5.07 27.14
N GLY A 30 30.15 4.30 28.07
CA GLY A 30 31.28 4.71 28.90
C GLY A 30 30.92 5.16 30.32
N GLU A 31 31.93 5.14 31.19
CA GLU A 31 31.87 5.62 32.57
C GLU A 31 32.41 7.06 32.67
N ARG A 32 31.95 7.84 33.65
CA ARG A 32 32.47 9.20 33.85
C ARG A 32 33.96 9.13 34.20
N PRO A 33 34.83 9.96 33.57
CA PRO A 33 34.52 11.15 32.79
C PRO A 33 34.36 10.93 31.26
N ASN A 34 34.65 9.74 30.73
CA ASN A 34 34.70 9.45 29.28
C ASN A 34 33.36 8.97 28.71
N ARG A 35 32.24 9.50 29.21
CA ARG A 35 30.90 9.10 28.80
C ARG A 35 30.51 9.86 27.53
N CYS A 36 30.32 9.16 26.41
CA CYS A 36 30.01 9.78 25.12
C CYS A 36 28.78 9.15 24.45
N ALA A 37 28.06 9.96 23.68
CA ALA A 37 27.00 9.45 22.81
C ALA A 37 27.61 8.77 21.58
N ARG A 38 26.97 7.69 21.11
CA ARG A 38 27.29 6.95 19.89
C ARG A 38 26.03 6.71 19.08
N VAL A 39 26.18 6.76 17.76
CA VAL A 39 25.11 6.48 16.80
C VAL A 39 24.99 4.98 16.62
N THR A 40 23.76 4.49 16.52
CA THR A 40 23.47 3.09 16.18
C THR A 40 22.87 3.02 14.77
N ASP A 41 22.80 1.80 14.22
CA ASP A 41 22.19 1.54 12.90
C ASP A 41 20.67 1.85 12.87
N GLY A 42 20.05 2.15 14.02
CA GLY A 42 18.66 2.61 14.13
C GLY A 42 18.46 4.12 13.96
N CYS A 43 19.50 4.88 13.61
CA CYS A 43 19.40 6.32 13.41
C CYS A 43 18.70 6.66 12.09
N ILE A 44 17.61 7.45 12.17
CA ILE A 44 16.83 7.89 10.99
C ILE A 44 17.06 9.36 10.61
N LEU A 45 18.10 10.01 11.18
CA LEU A 45 18.48 11.40 10.89
C LEU A 45 17.35 12.45 11.09
N CYS A 46 16.40 12.18 11.99
CA CYS A 46 15.24 13.04 12.23
C CYS A 46 15.56 14.40 12.88
N GLY A 47 16.75 14.58 13.44
CA GLY A 47 17.18 15.84 14.07
C GLY A 47 16.84 16.00 15.56
N GLY A 48 15.97 15.17 16.13
CA GLY A 48 15.52 15.35 17.52
C GLY A 48 16.64 15.30 18.58
N CYS A 49 17.75 14.63 18.29
CA CYS A 49 18.92 14.60 19.16
C CYS A 49 19.83 15.84 19.05
N VAL A 50 19.82 16.53 17.90
CA VAL A 50 20.51 17.82 17.70
C VAL A 50 19.85 18.87 18.58
N ASP A 51 18.53 18.99 18.49
CA ASP A 51 17.74 19.96 19.27
C ASP A 51 17.82 19.71 20.78
N ALA A 52 17.95 18.44 21.18
CA ALA A 52 18.01 18.05 22.59
C ALA A 52 19.40 18.22 23.22
N CYS A 53 20.45 18.47 22.43
CA CYS A 53 21.82 18.55 22.91
C CYS A 53 22.10 19.93 23.53
N PRO A 54 22.33 20.04 24.85
CA PRO A 54 22.52 21.34 25.50
C PRO A 54 23.86 22.02 25.16
N VAL A 55 24.80 21.25 24.60
CA VAL A 55 26.16 21.69 24.27
C VAL A 55 26.42 21.68 22.76
N ASN A 56 25.39 21.44 21.94
CA ASN A 56 25.48 21.36 20.48
C ASN A 56 26.58 20.41 19.96
N ALA A 57 26.94 19.39 20.73
CA ALA A 57 27.93 18.37 20.37
C ALA A 57 27.42 17.37 19.31
N ILE A 58 26.19 17.53 18.82
CA ILE A 58 25.58 16.65 17.82
C ILE A 58 25.18 17.52 16.64
N SER A 59 25.67 17.18 15.46
CA SER A 59 25.30 17.82 14.20
C SER A 59 24.84 16.77 13.19
N ILE A 60 24.00 17.18 12.26
CA ILE A 60 23.66 16.35 11.10
C ILE A 60 24.30 17.03 9.90
N GLU A 61 25.31 16.38 9.33
CA GLU A 61 25.72 16.70 7.98
C GLU A 61 24.73 16.04 7.04
N ARG A 62 23.84 16.85 6.48
CA ARG A 62 23.09 16.50 5.28
C ARG A 62 24.00 16.93 4.14
N ASP A 63 24.58 15.98 3.44
CA ASP A 63 25.30 16.27 2.21
C ASP A 63 24.33 17.06 1.28
N GLU A 64 24.51 18.39 1.17
CA GLU A 64 23.74 19.25 0.24
C GLU A 64 24.10 18.99 -1.23
N ALA A 65 25.02 18.07 -1.47
CA ALA A 65 25.15 17.37 -2.72
C ALA A 65 25.37 15.91 -2.35
N ALA A 66 24.35 15.06 -2.57
CA ALA A 66 24.54 13.62 -2.62
C ALA A 66 25.80 13.37 -3.45
N GLY A 67 26.91 13.01 -2.78
CA GLY A 67 28.14 12.63 -3.46
C GLY A 67 27.75 11.55 -4.43
N ALA A 68 27.92 11.83 -5.72
CA ALA A 68 27.38 11.09 -6.86
C ALA A 68 27.13 9.62 -6.48
N VAL A 69 25.89 9.32 -6.07
CA VAL A 69 25.48 7.92 -5.93
C VAL A 69 25.73 7.35 -7.31
N ASP A 70 26.52 6.29 -7.41
CA ASP A 70 26.81 5.65 -8.70
C ASP A 70 25.49 5.05 -9.21
N LEU A 71 24.72 5.88 -9.92
CA LEU A 71 23.39 5.55 -10.43
C LEU A 71 23.48 4.40 -11.43
N ASP A 72 24.63 4.24 -12.10
CA ASP A 72 24.89 3.20 -13.08
C ASP A 72 25.06 1.81 -12.43
N ALA A 73 25.35 1.77 -11.13
CA ALA A 73 25.40 0.53 -10.35
C ALA A 73 24.00 -0.03 -10.05
N TYR A 74 22.93 0.76 -10.21
CA TYR A 74 21.56 0.33 -9.92
C TYR A 74 20.89 -0.21 -11.18
N ARG A 75 20.34 -1.42 -11.11
CA ARG A 75 19.70 -2.11 -12.23
C ARG A 75 18.47 -2.87 -11.79
N ASP A 76 17.61 -3.20 -12.75
CA ASP A 76 16.40 -4.00 -12.55
C ASP A 76 15.27 -3.25 -11.83
N ILE A 77 14.04 -3.66 -12.13
CA ILE A 77 12.81 -3.14 -11.51
C ILE A 77 12.25 -4.23 -10.60
N TRP A 78 12.01 -3.86 -9.35
CA TRP A 78 11.48 -4.78 -8.35
C TRP A 78 9.99 -4.53 -8.12
N VAL A 79 9.23 -5.62 -7.97
CA VAL A 79 7.83 -5.59 -7.54
C VAL A 79 7.72 -6.32 -6.22
N PHE A 80 7.22 -5.63 -5.20
CA PHE A 80 6.87 -6.26 -3.94
C PHE A 80 5.56 -7.03 -4.10
N VAL A 81 5.65 -8.36 -3.98
CA VAL A 81 4.52 -9.26 -4.06
C VAL A 81 3.96 -9.45 -2.66
N GLN A 82 2.80 -8.84 -2.42
CA GLN A 82 2.07 -9.02 -1.19
C GLN A 82 1.32 -10.36 -1.23
N THR A 83 1.47 -11.14 -0.17
CA THR A 83 0.70 -12.36 0.11
C THR A 83 -0.33 -12.10 1.20
N ASP A 84 -1.42 -12.87 1.16
CA ASP A 84 -2.40 -12.92 2.23
C ASP A 84 -1.96 -13.86 3.37
N LYS A 85 -2.82 -14.04 4.37
CA LYS A 85 -2.57 -14.91 5.54
C LYS A 85 -2.47 -16.41 5.21
N HIS A 86 -2.85 -16.81 3.99
CA HIS A 86 -2.78 -18.17 3.47
C HIS A 86 -1.63 -18.31 2.46
N ASP A 87 -0.73 -17.33 2.41
CA ASP A 87 0.36 -17.22 1.44
C ASP A 87 -0.10 -17.09 -0.01
N ALA A 88 -1.39 -16.81 -0.26
CA ALA A 88 -1.90 -16.57 -1.60
C ALA A 88 -1.52 -15.17 -2.07
N VAL A 89 -1.04 -15.07 -3.31
CA VAL A 89 -0.62 -13.80 -3.90
C VAL A 89 -1.82 -12.89 -4.12
N ALA A 90 -1.74 -11.66 -3.62
CA ALA A 90 -2.79 -10.66 -3.80
C ALA A 90 -2.92 -10.24 -5.28
N SER A 91 -4.15 -9.98 -5.74
CA SER A 91 -4.46 -9.54 -7.11
C SER A 91 -3.63 -8.33 -7.57
N VAL A 92 -3.44 -7.34 -6.68
CA VAL A 92 -2.62 -6.15 -6.92
C VAL A 92 -1.17 -6.48 -7.31
N ALA A 93 -0.63 -7.60 -6.83
CA ALA A 93 0.72 -7.99 -7.20
C ALA A 93 0.79 -8.36 -8.68
N PHE A 94 -0.21 -9.07 -9.23
CA PHE A 94 -0.26 -9.39 -10.66
C PHE A 94 -0.44 -8.15 -11.53
N GLU A 95 -1.28 -7.19 -11.12
CA GLU A 95 -1.41 -5.89 -11.81
C GLU A 95 -0.06 -5.14 -11.87
N LEU A 96 0.68 -5.16 -10.76
CA LEU A 96 2.02 -4.57 -10.67
C LEU A 96 3.05 -5.33 -11.51
N MET A 97 2.96 -6.66 -11.60
CA MET A 97 3.82 -7.45 -12.46
C MET A 97 3.64 -7.06 -13.93
N GLY A 98 2.38 -6.91 -14.38
CA GLY A 98 2.08 -6.45 -15.73
C GLY A 98 2.68 -5.07 -16.01
N LYS A 99 2.43 -4.09 -15.13
CA LYS A 99 3.00 -2.74 -15.32
C LYS A 99 4.52 -2.71 -15.17
N GLY A 100 5.06 -3.48 -14.25
CA GLY A 100 6.49 -3.63 -14.01
C GLY A 100 7.21 -4.20 -15.23
N ARG A 101 6.60 -5.16 -15.94
CA ARG A 101 7.12 -5.74 -17.18
C ARG A 101 7.23 -4.69 -18.28
N GLU A 102 6.18 -3.91 -18.49
CA GLU A 102 6.21 -2.80 -19.47
C GLU A 102 7.34 -1.81 -19.17
N LEU A 103 7.54 -1.45 -17.90
CA LEU A 103 8.61 -0.54 -17.48
C LEU A 103 10.00 -1.17 -17.65
N ALA A 104 10.13 -2.46 -17.33
CA ALA A 104 11.38 -3.19 -17.46
C ALA A 104 11.79 -3.37 -18.93
N ASP A 105 10.83 -3.66 -19.81
CA ASP A 105 11.04 -3.74 -21.26
C ASP A 105 11.43 -2.39 -21.87
N ALA A 106 10.73 -1.32 -21.49
CA ALA A 106 11.07 0.03 -21.94
C ALA A 106 12.48 0.45 -21.51
N ARG A 107 12.91 0.05 -20.30
CA ARG A 107 14.25 0.33 -19.77
C ARG A 107 15.33 -0.64 -20.28
N GLY A 108 14.95 -1.84 -20.74
CA GLY A 108 15.86 -2.91 -21.12
C GLY A 108 16.52 -3.60 -19.92
N CYS A 109 15.82 -3.70 -18.78
CA CYS A 109 16.29 -4.37 -17.57
C CYS A 109 15.39 -5.55 -17.16
N ARG A 110 15.78 -6.27 -16.10
CA ARG A 110 15.01 -7.42 -15.64
C ARG A 110 13.90 -6.99 -14.69
N LEU A 111 12.79 -7.73 -14.72
CA LEU A 111 11.74 -7.64 -13.72
C LEU A 111 11.98 -8.68 -12.62
N VAL A 112 12.09 -8.21 -11.38
CA VAL A 112 12.33 -9.05 -10.21
C VAL A 112 11.11 -8.98 -9.29
N ALA A 113 10.51 -10.12 -8.99
CA ALA A 113 9.44 -10.22 -7.98
C ALA A 113 10.05 -10.54 -6.62
N LEU A 114 9.76 -9.76 -5.58
CA LEU A 114 10.15 -10.05 -4.20
C LEU A 114 8.94 -10.51 -3.40
N VAL A 115 8.98 -11.74 -2.89
CA VAL A 115 7.89 -12.35 -2.13
C VAL A 115 8.39 -12.90 -0.81
N GLY A 116 7.66 -12.60 0.26
CA GLY A 116 7.82 -13.25 1.56
C GLY A 116 6.69 -14.26 1.76
N MET A 117 7.04 -15.46 2.19
CA MET A 117 6.07 -16.54 2.44
C MET A 117 6.41 -17.26 3.74
N SER A 118 5.43 -17.95 4.30
CA SER A 118 5.66 -18.96 5.31
C SER A 118 6.56 -20.10 4.77
N PRO A 119 7.18 -20.90 5.66
CA PRO A 119 7.94 -22.09 5.26
C PRO A 119 7.12 -23.08 4.42
N GLU A 120 5.80 -23.15 4.62
CA GLU A 120 4.88 -24.04 3.90
C GLU A 120 4.32 -23.44 2.60
N GLY A 121 4.70 -22.21 2.23
CA GLY A 121 4.19 -21.52 1.05
C GLY A 121 4.37 -22.28 -0.27
N SER A 122 3.30 -22.32 -1.07
CA SER A 122 3.23 -23.08 -2.34
C SER A 122 4.26 -22.61 -3.37
N LEU A 123 4.84 -23.56 -4.11
CA LEU A 123 5.71 -23.27 -5.26
C LEU A 123 4.89 -22.83 -6.49
N GLU A 124 3.64 -23.25 -6.61
CA GLU A 124 2.78 -22.95 -7.77
C GLU A 124 2.55 -21.44 -7.93
N ASP A 125 2.41 -20.72 -6.82
CA ASP A 125 2.25 -19.25 -6.84
C ASP A 125 3.52 -18.54 -7.33
N LEU A 126 4.70 -19.10 -7.06
CA LEU A 126 5.97 -18.55 -7.58
C LEU A 126 6.08 -18.75 -9.09
N GLU A 127 5.63 -19.90 -9.60
CA GLU A 127 5.57 -20.17 -11.03
C GLU A 127 4.57 -19.25 -11.74
N HIS A 128 3.44 -18.93 -11.12
CA HIS A 128 2.49 -17.95 -11.64
C HIS A 128 3.10 -16.54 -11.74
N LEU A 129 3.96 -16.13 -10.80
CA LEU A 129 4.68 -14.84 -10.89
C LEU A 129 5.66 -14.80 -12.07
N VAL A 130 6.31 -15.92 -12.38
CA VAL A 130 7.15 -16.06 -13.58
C VAL A 130 6.29 -15.95 -14.84
N CYS A 131 5.16 -16.67 -14.89
CA CYS A 131 4.22 -16.62 -16.01
C CYS A 131 3.62 -15.22 -16.19
N ALA A 132 3.49 -14.45 -15.11
CA ALA A 132 3.04 -13.05 -15.13
C ALA A 132 4.12 -12.06 -15.61
N GLY A 133 5.35 -12.52 -15.89
CA GLY A 133 6.40 -11.72 -16.52
C GLY A 133 7.67 -11.49 -15.68
N ALA A 134 7.80 -12.08 -14.49
CA ALA A 134 9.04 -12.02 -13.71
C ALA A 134 10.18 -12.75 -14.44
N ASP A 135 11.35 -12.13 -14.52
CA ASP A 135 12.57 -12.79 -14.98
C ASP A 135 13.28 -13.51 -13.82
N GLU A 136 13.17 -12.94 -12.61
CA GLU A 136 13.66 -13.53 -11.37
C GLU A 136 12.61 -13.35 -10.25
N VAL A 137 12.45 -14.38 -9.41
CA VAL A 137 11.61 -14.34 -8.21
C VAL A 137 12.50 -14.55 -7.00
N LEU A 138 12.67 -13.51 -6.19
CA LEU A 138 13.33 -13.56 -4.89
C LEU A 138 12.33 -14.02 -3.84
N VAL A 139 12.51 -15.22 -3.30
CA VAL A 139 11.61 -15.81 -2.30
C VAL A 139 12.29 -15.91 -0.95
N CYS A 140 11.70 -15.28 0.06
CA CYS A 140 12.11 -15.44 1.46
C CYS A 140 11.09 -16.31 2.19
N ARG A 141 11.52 -17.47 2.70
CA ARG A 141 10.68 -18.37 3.50
C ARG A 141 11.08 -18.29 4.96
N ASP A 142 10.22 -17.73 5.80
CA ASP A 142 10.47 -17.60 7.24
C ASP A 142 9.14 -17.45 8.01
N GLU A 143 9.01 -18.10 9.17
CA GLU A 143 7.79 -18.02 10.00
C GLU A 143 7.49 -16.58 10.44
N ARG A 144 8.54 -15.74 10.61
CA ARG A 144 8.41 -14.33 10.99
C ARG A 144 7.66 -13.49 9.94
N LEU A 145 7.57 -13.97 8.69
CA LEU A 145 6.91 -13.24 7.60
C LEU A 145 5.40 -13.52 7.52
N ARG A 146 4.91 -14.56 8.20
CA ARG A 146 3.51 -15.01 8.16
C ARG A 146 2.49 -13.93 8.55
N GLN A 147 2.86 -13.05 9.46
CA GLN A 147 1.97 -12.00 9.98
C GLN A 147 2.06 -10.68 9.22
N ASN A 148 2.82 -10.62 8.10
CA ASN A 148 3.05 -9.38 7.37
C ASN A 148 3.50 -8.22 8.30
N ASP A 149 4.55 -8.45 9.10
CA ASP A 149 5.13 -7.41 9.95
C ASP A 149 5.97 -6.44 9.10
N ALA A 150 5.56 -5.18 9.04
CA ALA A 150 6.19 -4.19 8.16
C ALA A 150 7.66 -3.92 8.52
N GLU A 151 8.08 -4.10 9.77
CA GLU A 151 9.46 -3.90 10.19
C GLU A 151 10.37 -5.05 9.76
N VAL A 152 9.89 -6.29 9.89
CA VAL A 152 10.60 -7.48 9.42
C VAL A 152 10.82 -7.39 7.91
N TYR A 153 9.76 -7.08 7.15
CA TYR A 153 9.86 -6.89 5.71
C TYR A 153 10.74 -5.69 5.33
N ALA A 154 10.66 -4.59 6.08
CA ALA A 154 11.50 -3.43 5.79
C ALA A 154 12.99 -3.73 5.96
N ARG A 155 13.35 -4.57 6.93
CA ARG A 155 14.75 -5.00 7.11
C ARG A 155 15.20 -5.95 6.00
N LEU A 156 14.37 -6.93 5.65
CA LEU A 156 14.63 -7.82 4.51
C LEU A 156 14.90 -7.03 3.22
N ILE A 157 14.02 -6.09 2.89
CA ILE A 157 14.15 -5.28 1.68
C ILE A 157 15.41 -4.41 1.76
N TYR A 158 15.71 -3.82 2.91
CA TYR A 158 16.91 -3.01 3.08
C TYR A 158 18.19 -3.81 2.80
N ASP A 159 18.32 -5.00 3.37
CA ASP A 159 19.51 -5.85 3.21
C ASP A 159 19.66 -6.28 1.73
N LEU A 160 18.55 -6.68 1.08
CA LEU A 160 18.54 -7.06 -0.33
C LEU A 160 18.85 -5.89 -1.27
N VAL A 161 18.36 -4.68 -0.97
CA VAL A 161 18.64 -3.47 -1.75
C VAL A 161 20.11 -3.08 -1.64
N ALA A 162 20.72 -3.23 -0.45
CA ALA A 162 22.13 -2.95 -0.25
C ALA A 162 23.03 -3.88 -1.08
N GLU A 163 22.63 -5.16 -1.22
CA GLU A 163 23.35 -6.16 -2.01
C GLU A 163 23.13 -6.00 -3.53
N ARG A 164 21.87 -5.90 -3.96
CA ARG A 164 21.46 -6.05 -5.38
C ARG A 164 21.18 -4.73 -6.09
N LYS A 165 21.03 -3.63 -5.35
CA LYS A 165 20.87 -2.26 -5.86
C LYS A 165 19.82 -2.11 -6.98
N PRO A 166 18.52 -2.34 -6.71
CA PRO A 166 17.46 -2.12 -7.70
C PRO A 166 17.32 -0.65 -8.15
N GLU A 167 16.99 -0.43 -9.43
CA GLU A 167 16.75 0.93 -9.95
C GLU A 167 15.42 1.51 -9.44
N ALA A 168 14.38 0.66 -9.36
CA ALA A 168 13.07 1.03 -8.84
C ALA A 168 12.41 -0.11 -8.06
N ILE A 169 11.55 0.22 -7.09
CA ILE A 169 10.72 -0.74 -6.35
C ILE A 169 9.26 -0.28 -6.34
N LEU A 170 8.36 -1.15 -6.79
CA LEU A 170 6.92 -0.91 -6.84
C LEU A 170 6.21 -1.69 -5.73
N TYR A 171 5.27 -1.04 -5.06
CA TYR A 171 4.45 -1.60 -3.99
C TYR A 171 2.96 -1.45 -4.29
N GLY A 172 2.13 -2.38 -3.86
CA GLY A 172 0.68 -2.18 -3.87
C GLY A 172 0.28 -1.15 -2.82
N ALA A 173 -0.59 -0.19 -3.15
CA ALA A 173 -1.12 0.79 -2.20
C ALA A 173 -2.24 0.21 -1.31
N THR A 174 -2.06 -1.03 -0.88
CA THR A 174 -2.89 -1.71 0.14
C THR A 174 -2.61 -1.13 1.52
N ALA A 175 -3.37 -1.54 2.54
CA ALA A 175 -3.10 -1.15 3.92
C ALA A 175 -1.64 -1.50 4.32
N PHE A 176 -1.21 -2.72 4.02
CA PHE A 176 0.14 -3.18 4.33
C PHE A 176 1.22 -2.48 3.49
N GLY A 177 1.05 -2.36 2.17
CA GLY A 177 2.06 -1.70 1.33
C GLY A 177 2.22 -0.21 1.64
N ARG A 178 1.15 0.47 2.08
CA ARG A 178 1.20 1.86 2.56
C ARG A 178 1.87 2.02 3.91
N GLU A 179 1.99 0.95 4.70
CA GLU A 179 2.75 0.91 5.94
C GLU A 179 4.22 0.56 5.68
N LEU A 180 4.47 -0.46 4.86
CA LEU A 180 5.80 -0.99 4.53
C LEU A 180 6.65 0.02 3.75
N ALA A 181 6.12 0.57 2.65
CA ALA A 181 6.92 1.36 1.72
C ALA A 181 7.54 2.62 2.35
N PRO A 182 6.83 3.42 3.18
CA PRO A 182 7.45 4.54 3.90
C PRO A 182 8.54 4.09 4.87
N GLY A 183 8.35 2.96 5.55
CA GLY A 183 9.34 2.38 6.47
C GLY A 183 10.64 1.99 5.75
N VAL A 184 10.53 1.45 4.54
CA VAL A 184 11.68 1.14 3.68
C VAL A 184 12.34 2.41 3.15
N ALA A 185 11.56 3.38 2.66
CA ALA A 185 12.07 4.62 2.06
C ALA A 185 12.91 5.44 3.04
N VAL A 186 12.49 5.52 4.31
CA VAL A 186 13.26 6.19 5.37
C VAL A 186 14.57 5.46 5.67
N ARG A 187 14.60 4.13 5.70
CA ARG A 187 15.85 3.38 5.94
C ARG A 187 16.85 3.53 4.80
N LEU A 188 16.37 3.54 3.57
CA LEU A 188 17.18 3.71 2.36
C LEU A 188 17.50 5.18 2.03
N GLN A 189 16.91 6.14 2.75
CA GLN A 189 17.03 7.58 2.48
C GLN A 189 16.70 7.94 1.02
N THR A 190 15.61 7.38 0.49
CA THR A 190 15.18 7.61 -0.91
C THR A 190 13.76 8.18 -0.99
N GLY A 191 13.35 8.62 -2.18
CA GLY A 191 12.03 9.16 -2.45
C GLY A 191 10.96 8.08 -2.64
N LEU A 192 9.76 8.34 -2.12
CA LEU A 192 8.57 7.49 -2.28
C LEU A 192 7.38 8.31 -2.78
N THR A 193 6.78 7.90 -3.90
CA THR A 193 5.50 8.48 -4.37
C THR A 193 4.34 7.57 -3.99
N ALA A 194 3.39 8.10 -3.23
CA ALA A 194 2.26 7.31 -2.76
C ALA A 194 1.10 7.27 -3.78
N ASP A 195 0.39 6.15 -3.85
CA ASP A 195 -0.92 5.99 -4.53
C ASP A 195 -0.92 6.48 -5.99
N CYS A 196 0.06 6.00 -6.75
CA CYS A 196 0.25 6.30 -8.16
C CYS A 196 -0.84 5.65 -9.02
N THR A 197 -1.23 6.35 -10.08
CA THR A 197 -2.25 5.91 -11.05
C THR A 197 -1.67 5.76 -12.46
N VAL A 198 -0.58 6.46 -12.77
CA VAL A 198 0.14 6.30 -14.03
C VAL A 198 1.62 6.24 -13.73
N LEU A 199 2.30 5.27 -14.34
CA LEU A 199 3.75 5.09 -14.27
C LEU A 199 4.31 5.02 -15.69
N SER A 200 5.35 5.79 -15.94
CA SER A 200 6.20 5.72 -17.15
C SER A 200 7.66 5.84 -16.75
N VAL A 201 8.54 5.24 -17.53
CA VAL A 201 9.99 5.39 -17.36
C VAL A 201 10.53 6.19 -18.54
N ASP A 202 11.39 7.17 -18.26
CA ASP A 202 12.18 7.82 -19.28
C ASP A 202 13.33 6.88 -19.67
N THR A 203 13.37 6.46 -20.93
CA THR A 203 14.33 5.47 -21.41
C THR A 203 15.76 5.98 -21.43
N GLU A 204 15.96 7.30 -21.58
CA GLU A 204 17.30 7.91 -21.61
C GLU A 204 17.85 8.09 -20.19
N THR A 205 17.02 8.60 -19.27
CA THR A 205 17.47 8.95 -17.91
C THR A 205 17.22 7.85 -16.87
N GLY A 206 16.40 6.84 -17.18
CA GLY A 206 15.96 5.81 -16.23
C GLY A 206 15.03 6.33 -15.13
N LEU A 207 14.57 7.58 -15.23
CA LEU A 207 13.73 8.19 -14.21
C LEU A 207 12.28 7.73 -14.33
N LEU A 208 11.75 7.25 -13.22
CA LEU A 208 10.36 6.83 -13.09
C LEU A 208 9.47 8.06 -12.87
N GLN A 209 8.68 8.38 -13.88
CA GLN A 209 7.65 9.40 -13.85
C GLN A 209 6.41 8.84 -13.16
N GLN A 210 6.20 9.28 -11.92
CA GLN A 210 5.17 8.75 -11.03
C GLN A 210 4.03 9.75 -10.95
N THR A 211 2.91 9.46 -11.63
CA THR A 211 1.77 10.37 -11.64
C THR A 211 0.71 9.89 -10.65
N ARG A 212 0.41 10.76 -9.69
CA ARG A 212 -0.60 10.51 -8.65
C ARG A 212 -1.65 11.62 -8.58
N PRO A 213 -2.90 11.28 -8.23
CA PRO A 213 -3.88 12.27 -7.81
C PRO A 213 -3.52 12.83 -6.43
N ALA A 214 -3.55 14.14 -6.28
CA ALA A 214 -3.44 14.88 -5.03
C ALA A 214 -4.73 15.68 -4.80
N PHE A 215 -4.92 16.22 -3.59
CA PHE A 215 -6.09 17.04 -3.23
C PHE A 215 -7.44 16.39 -3.55
N GLY A 216 -7.60 15.11 -3.20
CA GLY A 216 -8.84 14.36 -3.41
C GLY A 216 -9.13 14.01 -4.88
N GLY A 217 -8.12 14.07 -5.76
CA GLY A 217 -8.27 13.79 -7.20
C GLY A 217 -8.30 15.03 -8.09
N ASN A 218 -8.34 16.24 -7.50
CA ASN A 218 -8.48 17.48 -8.28
C ASN A 218 -7.17 17.95 -8.94
N LEU A 219 -6.03 17.40 -8.53
CA LEU A 219 -4.73 17.75 -9.09
C LEU A 219 -3.97 16.48 -9.44
N MET A 220 -3.52 16.35 -10.68
CA MET A 220 -2.59 15.30 -11.08
C MET A 220 -1.17 15.85 -10.99
N ALA A 221 -0.31 15.18 -10.22
CA ALA A 221 1.09 15.56 -10.08
C ALA A 221 1.98 14.41 -10.56
N THR A 222 2.90 14.72 -11.48
CA THR A 222 3.97 13.81 -11.88
C THR A 222 5.22 14.15 -11.10
N ILE A 223 5.69 13.17 -10.32
CA ILE A 223 6.81 13.31 -9.39
C ILE A 223 7.94 12.40 -9.87
N ILE A 224 9.18 12.89 -9.79
CA ILE A 224 10.40 12.16 -10.15
C ILE A 224 11.38 12.17 -8.99
N CYS A 225 12.22 11.14 -8.90
CA CYS A 225 13.30 11.05 -7.91
C CYS A 225 14.67 11.04 -8.62
N PRO A 226 15.25 12.22 -8.92
CA PRO A 226 16.45 12.30 -9.75
C PRO A 226 17.71 11.77 -9.05
N ASN A 227 17.87 12.08 -7.75
CA ASN A 227 19.16 11.97 -7.08
C ASN A 227 19.30 10.76 -6.13
N HIS A 228 18.24 9.99 -5.91
CA HIS A 228 18.24 8.89 -4.94
C HIS A 228 17.76 7.58 -5.60
N ARG A 229 18.26 6.46 -5.09
CA ARG A 229 17.90 5.10 -5.52
C ARG A 229 17.72 4.20 -4.30
N PRO A 230 16.83 3.19 -4.37
CA PRO A 230 15.89 2.89 -5.45
C PRO A 230 14.78 3.94 -5.57
N GLN A 231 14.22 4.11 -6.77
CA GLN A 231 13.01 4.93 -6.97
C GLN A 231 11.79 4.15 -6.50
N MET A 232 11.05 4.65 -5.51
CA MET A 232 9.96 3.87 -4.91
C MET A 232 8.59 4.48 -5.21
N ALA A 233 7.62 3.63 -5.54
CA ALA A 233 6.23 4.03 -5.75
C ALA A 233 5.27 3.03 -5.12
N THR A 234 4.21 3.52 -4.45
CA THR A 234 3.03 2.68 -4.19
C THR A 234 1.97 2.95 -5.26
N VAL A 235 1.31 1.90 -5.72
CA VAL A 235 0.38 1.94 -6.86
C VAL A 235 -1.02 1.54 -6.43
N ARG A 236 -2.02 2.29 -6.85
CA ARG A 236 -3.42 2.03 -6.52
C ARG A 236 -3.88 0.68 -7.08
N PRO A 237 -4.44 -0.22 -6.26
CA PRO A 237 -5.07 -1.45 -6.74
C PRO A 237 -6.22 -1.18 -7.72
N GLY A 238 -6.40 -2.04 -8.72
CA GLY A 238 -7.50 -2.00 -9.70
C GLY A 238 -7.30 -0.99 -10.85
N ILE A 239 -6.17 -0.28 -10.90
CA ILE A 239 -5.89 0.69 -11.98
C ILE A 239 -5.21 0.03 -13.18
N PHE A 240 -4.29 -0.90 -12.94
CA PHE A 240 -3.60 -1.62 -14.01
C PHE A 240 -4.26 -2.98 -14.23
N LYS A 241 -4.20 -3.47 -15.46
CA LYS A 241 -4.70 -4.80 -15.78
C LYS A 241 -3.62 -5.82 -15.46
N ALA A 242 -4.02 -6.95 -14.87
CA ALA A 242 -3.14 -8.10 -14.75
C ALA A 242 -2.71 -8.58 -16.17
N PRO A 243 -1.46 -9.00 -16.35
CA PRO A 243 -0.98 -9.52 -17.62
C PRO A 243 -1.63 -10.86 -17.95
N GLU A 244 -1.66 -11.21 -19.23
CA GLU A 244 -1.97 -12.59 -19.62
C GLU A 244 -0.82 -13.50 -19.20
N PHE A 245 -1.13 -14.62 -18.55
CA PHE A 245 -0.12 -15.57 -18.09
C PHE A 245 0.50 -16.30 -19.28
N ASP A 246 1.80 -16.12 -19.46
CA ASP A 246 2.58 -16.84 -20.46
C ASP A 246 3.31 -18.02 -19.83
N TYR A 247 2.67 -19.19 -19.88
CA TYR A 247 3.22 -20.45 -19.37
C TYR A 247 4.45 -20.96 -20.14
N SER A 248 4.84 -20.31 -21.23
CA SER A 248 6.09 -20.65 -21.94
C SER A 248 7.32 -19.93 -21.37
N ARG A 249 7.13 -18.92 -20.50
CA ARG A 249 8.24 -18.19 -19.87
C ARG A 249 8.97 -19.06 -18.86
N SER A 250 10.30 -18.99 -18.89
CA SER A 250 11.17 -19.52 -17.86
C SER A 250 11.80 -18.37 -17.07
N GLY A 251 11.68 -18.40 -15.75
CA GLY A 251 12.30 -17.45 -14.83
C GLY A 251 13.17 -18.17 -13.80
N THR A 252 14.01 -17.42 -13.10
CA THR A 252 14.86 -17.98 -12.03
C THR A 252 14.20 -17.73 -10.68
N ILE A 253 14.05 -18.78 -9.85
CA ILE A 253 13.59 -18.64 -8.47
C ILE A 253 14.82 -18.69 -7.57
N THR A 254 15.11 -17.60 -6.88
CA THR A 254 16.26 -17.46 -5.99
C THR A 254 15.77 -17.36 -4.55
N GLN A 255 16.17 -18.32 -3.72
CA GLN A 255 15.84 -18.29 -2.30
C GLN A 255 16.77 -17.32 -1.56
N VAL A 256 16.18 -16.39 -0.83
CA VAL A 256 16.88 -15.43 0.04
C VAL A 256 16.59 -15.74 1.50
N VAL A 257 17.51 -15.37 2.38
CA VAL A 257 17.44 -15.69 3.81
C VAL A 257 17.27 -14.40 4.61
N LEU A 258 16.34 -14.41 5.56
CA LEU A 258 16.15 -13.33 6.51
C LEU A 258 17.20 -13.45 7.64
N ALA A 259 17.88 -12.36 7.96
CA ALA A 259 18.89 -12.36 9.01
C ALA A 259 18.29 -12.75 10.39
N ASP A 260 19.06 -13.48 11.20
CA ASP A 260 18.59 -14.04 12.48
C ASP A 260 18.30 -12.97 13.56
N ASP A 261 18.88 -11.79 13.44
CA ASP A 261 18.73 -10.68 14.39
C ASP A 261 17.43 -9.90 14.19
N VAL A 262 16.72 -10.11 13.07
CA VAL A 262 15.47 -9.42 12.76
C VAL A 262 14.35 -9.93 13.67
N LYS A 263 13.78 -9.02 14.47
CA LYS A 263 12.66 -9.31 15.37
C LYS A 263 11.54 -8.30 15.18
N ALA A 264 10.31 -8.82 15.13
CA ALA A 264 9.11 -8.00 15.22
C ALA A 264 9.09 -7.27 16.57
N ARG A 265 8.78 -5.97 16.55
CA ARG A 265 8.50 -5.18 17.77
C ARG A 265 7.02 -5.16 18.14
N VAL A 266 6.16 -5.51 17.18
CA VAL A 266 4.71 -5.56 17.35
C VAL A 266 4.30 -6.99 17.62
N GLU A 267 3.56 -7.20 18.71
CA GLU A 267 2.94 -8.48 19.03
C GLU A 267 1.43 -8.35 18.85
N ILE A 268 0.86 -9.17 17.96
CA ILE A 268 -0.58 -9.22 17.73
C ILE A 268 -1.20 -10.16 18.77
N SER A 269 -1.86 -9.60 19.78
CA SER A 269 -2.40 -10.35 20.92
C SER A 269 -3.77 -11.00 20.65
N ILE A 270 -4.49 -10.56 19.62
CA ILE A 270 -5.81 -11.08 19.26
C ILE A 270 -5.74 -11.55 17.79
N PRO A 271 -5.78 -12.87 17.53
CA PRO A 271 -5.82 -13.39 16.18
C PRO A 271 -7.06 -12.91 15.45
N ALA A 272 -6.92 -12.47 14.20
CA ALA A 272 -8.02 -11.99 13.35
C ALA A 272 -9.09 -13.07 13.04
N GLU A 273 -8.97 -14.28 13.57
CA GLU A 273 -9.88 -15.41 13.34
C GLU A 273 -11.29 -15.16 13.90
N GLU A 274 -11.45 -14.34 14.94
CA GLU A 274 -12.78 -13.88 15.39
C GLU A 274 -13.47 -12.94 14.37
N TRP A 275 -12.72 -12.36 13.43
CA TRP A 275 -13.21 -11.44 12.37
C TRP A 275 -13.29 -12.06 10.97
N GLY A 276 -12.63 -13.21 10.75
CA GLY A 276 -12.19 -13.65 9.41
C GLY A 276 -13.14 -14.53 8.60
N GLN A 277 -14.38 -14.79 9.04
CA GLN A 277 -15.29 -15.71 8.34
C GLN A 277 -16.22 -15.05 7.31
N GLN A 278 -16.12 -13.74 7.08
CA GLN A 278 -17.05 -13.03 6.22
C GLN A 278 -16.29 -12.29 5.11
N ALA A 279 -16.69 -12.52 3.84
CA ALA A 279 -16.10 -11.96 2.63
C ALA A 279 -15.87 -10.43 2.72
N SER A 280 -14.78 -9.98 2.09
CA SER A 280 -14.42 -8.56 1.97
C SER A 280 -15.02 -8.00 0.69
N ILE A 281 -15.68 -6.84 0.79
CA ILE A 281 -16.28 -6.14 -0.35
C ILE A 281 -15.26 -5.60 -1.38
N ALA A 282 -13.96 -5.73 -1.09
CA ALA A 282 -12.89 -5.23 -1.97
C ALA A 282 -12.88 -5.95 -3.33
N ASP A 283 -13.09 -7.27 -3.32
CA ASP A 283 -13.01 -8.14 -4.50
C ASP A 283 -14.38 -8.41 -5.14
N ALA A 284 -15.43 -7.71 -4.70
CA ALA A 284 -16.79 -7.93 -5.16
C ALA A 284 -16.96 -7.48 -6.62
N GLU A 285 -17.38 -8.39 -7.51
CA GLU A 285 -17.68 -8.04 -8.91
C GLU A 285 -18.95 -7.20 -9.05
N ARG A 286 -19.93 -7.41 -8.15
CA ARG A 286 -21.20 -6.68 -8.09
C ARG A 286 -21.44 -6.21 -6.67
N LEU A 287 -21.86 -4.96 -6.51
CA LEU A 287 -21.97 -4.34 -5.20
C LEU A 287 -23.24 -3.49 -5.08
N VAL A 288 -24.01 -3.73 -4.01
CA VAL A 288 -25.14 -2.88 -3.62
C VAL A 288 -24.70 -1.99 -2.46
N VAL A 289 -24.72 -0.68 -2.65
CA VAL A 289 -24.26 0.31 -1.68
C VAL A 289 -25.43 1.03 -1.05
N VAL A 290 -25.57 0.91 0.26
CA VAL A 290 -26.63 1.59 1.01
C VAL A 290 -26.15 2.88 1.67
N GLY A 291 -26.92 3.94 1.45
CA GLY A 291 -26.74 5.25 2.07
C GLY A 291 -27.76 5.55 3.14
N ARG A 292 -27.63 6.72 3.78
CA ARG A 292 -28.59 7.20 4.80
C ARG A 292 -30.01 7.35 4.24
N GLY A 293 -30.16 7.52 2.93
CA GLY A 293 -31.45 7.64 2.25
C GLY A 293 -32.35 6.41 2.34
N ILE A 294 -31.87 5.25 2.82
CA ILE A 294 -32.76 4.10 3.12
C ILE A 294 -33.64 4.36 4.36
N GLY A 295 -33.42 5.46 5.08
CA GLY A 295 -34.24 5.92 6.20
C GLY A 295 -33.98 5.17 7.51
N SER A 296 -34.23 3.85 7.56
CA SER A 296 -34.16 3.08 8.81
C SER A 296 -33.49 1.71 8.66
N LYS A 297 -32.93 1.19 9.76
CA LYS A 297 -32.36 -0.17 9.84
C LYS A 297 -33.35 -1.27 9.44
N LYS A 298 -34.67 -1.03 9.52
CA LYS A 298 -35.71 -1.98 9.12
C LYS A 298 -35.73 -2.26 7.62
N ASN A 299 -35.20 -1.35 6.81
CA ASN A 299 -35.14 -1.49 5.36
C ASN A 299 -33.87 -2.23 4.91
N LEU A 300 -32.90 -2.44 5.81
CA LEU A 300 -31.66 -3.16 5.50
C LEU A 300 -31.87 -4.61 5.04
N PRO A 301 -32.81 -5.41 5.59
CA PRO A 301 -33.13 -6.73 5.06
C PRO A 301 -33.65 -6.72 3.62
N LEU A 302 -34.39 -5.68 3.22
CA LEU A 302 -34.85 -5.51 1.83
C LEU A 302 -33.64 -5.29 0.91
N MET A 303 -32.71 -4.42 1.31
CA MET A 303 -31.47 -4.19 0.56
C MET A 303 -30.59 -5.45 0.48
N ARG A 304 -30.60 -6.28 1.53
CA ARG A 304 -29.92 -7.58 1.53
C ARG A 304 -30.52 -8.53 0.49
N LYS A 305 -31.86 -8.65 0.45
CA LYS A 305 -32.54 -9.47 -0.56
C LYS A 305 -32.20 -9.03 -1.98
N LEU A 306 -32.16 -7.72 -2.22
CA LEU A 306 -31.75 -7.18 -3.51
C LEU A 306 -30.31 -7.57 -3.86
N ALA A 307 -29.39 -7.45 -2.90
CA ALA A 307 -28.00 -7.86 -3.08
C ALA A 307 -27.91 -9.36 -3.42
N ASP A 308 -28.65 -10.20 -2.69
CA ASP A 308 -28.69 -11.65 -2.92
C ASP A 308 -29.26 -11.99 -4.31
N ALA A 309 -30.35 -11.32 -4.74
CA ALA A 309 -30.96 -11.51 -6.06
C ALA A 309 -30.02 -11.11 -7.21
N LEU A 310 -29.17 -10.10 -7.00
CA LEU A 310 -28.17 -9.65 -7.96
C LEU A 310 -26.85 -10.44 -7.89
N GLY A 311 -26.70 -11.36 -6.93
CA GLY A 311 -25.42 -12.01 -6.63
C GLY A 311 -24.33 -10.98 -6.30
N ALA A 312 -24.70 -9.94 -5.57
CA ALA A 312 -23.89 -8.80 -5.22
C ALA A 312 -23.60 -8.76 -3.72
N GLU A 313 -22.45 -8.20 -3.34
CA GLU A 313 -22.15 -7.94 -1.94
C GLU A 313 -22.80 -6.64 -1.46
N LEU A 314 -23.00 -6.50 -0.15
CA LEU A 314 -23.59 -5.30 0.43
C LEU A 314 -22.50 -4.39 1.01
N GLY A 315 -22.35 -3.21 0.42
CA GLY A 315 -21.56 -2.10 0.92
C GLY A 315 -22.40 -1.01 1.56
N CYS A 316 -21.76 -0.07 2.26
CA CYS A 316 -22.43 1.04 2.89
C CYS A 316 -21.59 2.32 2.94
N THR A 317 -22.27 3.44 3.16
CA THR A 317 -21.62 4.73 3.42
C THR A 317 -21.27 4.88 4.90
N ARG A 318 -20.29 5.73 5.21
CA ARG A 318 -19.88 6.05 6.58
C ARG A 318 -21.03 6.40 7.54
N PRO A 319 -22.05 7.19 7.15
CA PRO A 319 -23.26 7.40 7.96
C PRO A 319 -23.95 6.15 8.51
N ILE A 320 -23.91 5.04 7.76
CA ILE A 320 -24.57 3.77 8.12
C ILE A 320 -23.75 3.02 9.17
N VAL A 321 -22.42 3.11 9.09
CA VAL A 321 -21.50 2.57 10.09
C VAL A 321 -21.59 3.36 11.39
N GLU A 322 -21.59 4.69 11.31
CA GLU A 322 -21.75 5.56 12.48
C GLU A 322 -23.11 5.35 13.18
N ALA A 323 -24.14 4.97 12.42
CA ALA A 323 -25.45 4.59 12.96
C ALA A 323 -25.51 3.16 13.53
N GLY A 324 -24.45 2.35 13.40
CA GLY A 324 -24.38 0.97 13.88
C GLY A 324 -25.28 -0.01 13.11
N TRP A 325 -25.57 0.28 11.83
CA TRP A 325 -26.41 -0.59 11.01
C TRP A 325 -25.59 -1.67 10.30
N LEU A 326 -24.38 -1.32 9.85
CA LEU A 326 -23.40 -2.21 9.26
C LEU A 326 -22.02 -1.94 9.85
N GLU A 327 -21.17 -2.95 9.77
CA GLU A 327 -19.79 -2.89 10.26
C GLU A 327 -18.87 -2.08 9.34
N TYR A 328 -17.78 -1.57 9.91
CA TYR A 328 -16.78 -0.74 9.21
C TYR A 328 -16.21 -1.39 7.94
N ARG A 329 -16.09 -2.72 7.91
CA ARG A 329 -15.58 -3.47 6.74
C ARG A 329 -16.45 -3.33 5.49
N HIS A 330 -17.72 -2.97 5.63
CA HIS A 330 -18.61 -2.67 4.50
C HIS A 330 -18.54 -1.20 4.09
N GLN A 331 -17.76 -0.35 4.78
CA GLN A 331 -17.70 1.08 4.50
C GLN A 331 -16.93 1.35 3.21
N ILE A 332 -17.55 2.05 2.27
CA ILE A 332 -16.91 2.47 1.02
C ILE A 332 -16.58 3.96 1.06
N GLY A 333 -15.35 4.29 0.67
CA GLY A 333 -14.88 5.66 0.53
C GLY A 333 -13.40 5.80 0.86
N GLN A 334 -12.91 7.05 0.87
CA GLN A 334 -11.51 7.40 1.10
C GLN A 334 -10.95 6.85 2.42
N THR A 335 -11.78 6.81 3.47
CA THR A 335 -11.41 6.24 4.78
C THR A 335 -11.82 4.78 4.92
N GLY A 336 -12.63 4.24 4.00
CA GLY A 336 -13.09 2.86 4.01
C GLY A 336 -12.33 2.01 3.00
N VAL A 337 -13.04 1.05 2.43
CA VAL A 337 -12.57 0.19 1.35
C VAL A 337 -12.79 0.93 0.01
N SER A 338 -11.76 0.88 -0.85
CA SER A 338 -11.88 1.28 -2.25
C SER A 338 -12.26 0.05 -3.08
N VAL A 339 -13.22 0.20 -3.97
CA VAL A 339 -13.81 -0.91 -4.73
C VAL A 339 -13.85 -0.56 -6.21
N SER A 340 -13.70 -1.58 -7.07
CA SER A 340 -13.78 -1.47 -8.53
C SER A 340 -14.69 -2.56 -9.12
N PRO A 341 -15.98 -2.61 -8.76
CA PRO A 341 -16.91 -3.61 -9.26
C PRO A 341 -17.31 -3.34 -10.72
N LYS A 342 -17.73 -4.40 -11.43
CA LYS A 342 -18.36 -4.29 -12.75
C LYS A 342 -19.73 -3.59 -12.67
N LEU A 343 -20.47 -3.85 -11.60
CA LEU A 343 -21.78 -3.24 -11.32
C LEU A 343 -21.86 -2.72 -9.90
N LEU A 344 -22.19 -1.44 -9.74
CA LEU A 344 -22.44 -0.78 -8.47
C LEU A 344 -23.84 -0.18 -8.45
N VAL A 345 -24.70 -0.65 -7.55
CA VAL A 345 -26.05 -0.11 -7.33
C VAL A 345 -26.06 0.73 -6.06
N SER A 346 -26.16 2.05 -6.21
CA SER A 346 -26.13 3.03 -5.14
C SER A 346 -27.54 3.43 -4.73
N ILE A 347 -27.92 3.17 -3.47
CA ILE A 347 -29.29 3.33 -2.97
C ILE A 347 -29.31 4.34 -1.82
N GLY A 348 -29.92 5.50 -2.05
CA GLY A 348 -30.06 6.55 -1.03
C GLY A 348 -28.72 7.17 -0.61
N VAL A 349 -27.77 7.27 -1.54
CA VAL A 349 -26.42 7.82 -1.31
C VAL A 349 -26.34 9.22 -1.91
N SER A 350 -25.91 10.21 -1.13
CA SER A 350 -25.76 11.59 -1.63
C SER A 350 -24.58 11.77 -2.59
N GLY A 351 -23.52 10.97 -2.45
CA GLY A 351 -22.32 11.07 -3.29
C GLY A 351 -21.32 12.11 -2.83
N ALA A 352 -21.10 12.24 -1.51
CA ALA A 352 -20.01 13.07 -1.00
C ALA A 352 -18.65 12.67 -1.60
N ILE A 353 -17.75 13.63 -1.78
CA ILE A 353 -16.42 13.43 -2.41
C ILE A 353 -15.66 12.25 -1.78
N GLN A 354 -15.76 12.09 -0.46
CA GLN A 354 -15.13 11.01 0.27
C GLN A 354 -15.66 9.63 -0.14
N HIS A 355 -16.94 9.51 -0.46
CA HIS A 355 -17.53 8.27 -0.94
C HIS A 355 -17.20 8.03 -2.42
N LEU A 356 -17.33 9.07 -3.25
CA LEU A 356 -16.99 9.01 -4.69
C LEU A 356 -15.54 8.57 -4.92
N ALA A 357 -14.61 9.03 -4.07
CA ALA A 357 -13.20 8.63 -4.13
C ALA A 357 -12.97 7.11 -3.96
N GLY A 358 -13.88 6.39 -3.29
CA GLY A 358 -13.78 4.94 -3.09
C GLY A 358 -14.46 4.09 -4.16
N ILE A 359 -15.26 4.70 -5.05
CA ILE A 359 -15.99 4.00 -6.12
C ILE A 359 -15.49 4.39 -7.53
N GLY A 360 -14.39 5.14 -7.62
CA GLY A 360 -13.90 5.69 -8.89
C GLY A 360 -13.48 4.64 -9.93
N GLY A 361 -13.27 3.38 -9.51
CA GLY A 361 -12.94 2.26 -10.40
C GLY A 361 -14.15 1.44 -10.85
N ALA A 362 -15.38 1.81 -10.47
CA ALA A 362 -16.58 1.07 -10.87
C ALA A 362 -16.89 1.29 -12.36
N GLU A 363 -17.13 0.21 -13.12
CA GLU A 363 -17.41 0.29 -14.56
C GLU A 363 -18.83 0.80 -14.85
N CYS A 364 -19.81 0.34 -14.07
CA CYS A 364 -21.21 0.73 -14.20
C CYS A 364 -21.81 1.07 -12.84
N ILE A 365 -22.31 2.30 -12.70
CA ILE A 365 -22.93 2.86 -11.51
C ILE A 365 -24.40 3.16 -11.84
N VAL A 366 -25.29 2.50 -11.10
CA VAL A 366 -26.74 2.77 -11.07
C VAL A 366 -27.03 3.53 -9.77
N ALA A 367 -27.60 4.73 -9.84
CA ALA A 367 -27.93 5.52 -8.67
C ALA A 367 -29.44 5.70 -8.50
N ILE A 368 -29.92 5.45 -7.29
CA ILE A 368 -31.30 5.65 -6.84
C ILE A 368 -31.27 6.67 -5.70
N ASN A 369 -31.89 7.83 -5.91
CA ASN A 369 -31.98 8.88 -4.90
C ASN A 369 -33.27 9.70 -5.09
N GLU A 370 -33.88 10.16 -3.99
CA GLU A 370 -35.03 11.06 -4.04
C GLU A 370 -34.64 12.48 -4.51
N ASP A 371 -33.43 12.92 -4.18
CA ASP A 371 -32.92 14.25 -4.52
C ASP A 371 -32.34 14.24 -5.94
N PRO A 372 -32.99 14.91 -6.93
CA PRO A 372 -32.50 14.97 -8.31
C PRO A 372 -31.14 15.69 -8.45
N ASP A 373 -30.77 16.52 -7.47
CA ASP A 373 -29.52 17.29 -7.47
C ASP A 373 -28.38 16.57 -6.71
N ALA A 374 -28.59 15.31 -6.30
CA ALA A 374 -27.59 14.55 -5.56
C ALA A 374 -26.29 14.37 -6.36
N PRO A 375 -25.11 14.72 -5.78
CA PRO A 375 -23.80 14.56 -6.44
C PRO A 375 -23.49 13.17 -7.01
N ILE A 376 -24.08 12.10 -6.45
CA ILE A 376 -23.92 10.73 -6.96
C ILE A 376 -24.36 10.60 -8.42
N PHE A 377 -25.35 11.38 -8.85
CA PHE A 377 -25.82 11.39 -10.23
C PHE A 377 -24.78 11.95 -11.20
N GLY A 378 -23.77 12.69 -10.74
CA GLY A 378 -22.64 13.10 -11.57
C GLY A 378 -21.76 11.91 -12.01
N ALA A 379 -21.67 10.87 -11.18
CA ALA A 379 -20.85 9.68 -11.42
C ALA A 379 -21.64 8.49 -12.00
N ALA A 380 -22.97 8.50 -11.91
CA ALA A 380 -23.83 7.40 -12.33
C ALA A 380 -24.16 7.39 -13.83
N GLN A 381 -24.10 6.20 -14.46
CA GLN A 381 -24.55 5.97 -15.84
C GLN A 381 -26.08 5.86 -15.90
N TYR A 382 -26.69 5.20 -14.91
CA TYR A 382 -28.14 5.07 -14.79
C TYR A 382 -28.64 5.82 -13.57
N LYS A 383 -29.67 6.64 -13.74
CA LYS A 383 -30.17 7.57 -12.72
C LYS A 383 -31.66 7.35 -12.55
N VAL A 384 -32.08 7.03 -11.33
CA VAL A 384 -33.50 6.88 -10.97
C VAL A 384 -33.79 7.85 -9.84
N VAL A 385 -34.73 8.76 -10.09
CA VAL A 385 -35.19 9.72 -9.09
C VAL A 385 -36.48 9.20 -8.48
N GLY A 386 -36.47 8.95 -7.17
CA GLY A 386 -37.63 8.46 -6.43
C GLY A 386 -37.27 7.83 -5.09
N ASP A 387 -38.28 7.38 -4.36
CA ASP A 387 -38.12 6.74 -3.05
C ASP A 387 -37.29 5.45 -3.18
N ALA A 388 -36.28 5.35 -2.32
CA ALA A 388 -35.32 4.26 -2.38
C ALA A 388 -35.91 2.89 -2.03
N VAL A 389 -36.97 2.84 -1.21
CA VAL A 389 -37.65 1.60 -0.81
C VAL A 389 -38.59 1.15 -1.91
N GLU A 390 -39.44 2.04 -2.41
CA GLU A 390 -40.42 1.74 -3.46
C GLU A 390 -39.75 1.20 -4.73
N ILE A 391 -38.66 1.86 -5.18
CA ILE A 391 -37.93 1.45 -6.38
C ILE A 391 -37.27 0.08 -6.17
N VAL A 392 -36.74 -0.19 -4.98
CA VAL A 392 -36.10 -1.47 -4.68
C VAL A 392 -37.12 -2.61 -4.63
N GLU A 393 -38.32 -2.37 -4.11
CA GLU A 393 -39.41 -3.36 -4.12
C GLU A 393 -39.84 -3.70 -5.55
N GLU A 394 -40.01 -2.71 -6.42
CA GLU A 394 -40.35 -2.93 -7.83
C GLU A 394 -39.22 -3.64 -8.58
N LEU A 395 -37.97 -3.27 -8.32
CA LEU A 395 -36.81 -3.93 -8.95
C LEU A 395 -36.72 -5.39 -8.54
N LEU A 396 -36.94 -5.70 -7.25
CA LEU A 396 -37.00 -7.07 -6.76
C LEU A 396 -38.12 -7.86 -7.42
N ALA A 397 -39.33 -7.28 -7.55
CA ALA A 397 -40.46 -7.93 -8.21
C ALA A 397 -40.16 -8.32 -9.66
N GLN A 398 -39.37 -7.52 -10.38
CA GLN A 398 -38.96 -7.81 -11.76
C GLN A 398 -37.79 -8.79 -11.86
N LEU A 399 -36.95 -8.89 -10.84
CA LEU A 399 -35.82 -9.82 -10.80
C LEU A 399 -36.21 -11.23 -10.33
N GLU A 400 -37.28 -11.35 -9.55
CA GLU A 400 -37.82 -12.63 -9.06
C GLU A 400 -38.85 -13.27 -10.03
N CYS A 401 -39.24 -12.57 -11.11
CA CYS A 401 -40.02 -13.12 -12.23
C CYS A 401 -39.12 -13.71 -13.33
#